data_AF-A0A7J4KCE2-F1
#
_entry.id   AF-A0A7J4KCE2-F1
#
_cell.length_a   1.000
_cell.length_b   1.000
_cell.length_c   1.000
_cell.angle_alpha   90.00
_cell.angle_beta   90.00
_cell.angle_gamma   90.00
#
_symmetry.space_group_name_H-M   'P 1'
#
loop_
_entity.id
_entity.type
_entity.pdbx_description
1 polymer ?
#
loop_
_entity_poly.entity_id
_entity_poly.type
_entity_poly.pdbx_seq_one_letter_code
_entity_poly.pdbx_strand_id
1 'polypeptide(L)'
;MYPCIRRAIHNIRGGLLGVLVYLGITVIIVGAAFMAAFGNDTPTARFILAAAGIYFRIAFPLWGIPVSYVLGGIFFSRDAECKEQSEGKGWQEAR
;
A
#
# COMPACT_ATOMS: atom_id res chain seq x y z
N MET A 1 9.46 -18.34 4.53
CA MET A 1 9.01 -16.93 4.69
C MET A 1 10.04 -15.91 4.18
N TYR A 2 11.35 -16.08 4.42
CA TYR A 2 12.42 -15.20 3.91
C TYR A 2 12.57 -15.05 2.37
N PRO A 3 12.36 -16.06 1.51
CA PRO A 3 12.60 -15.89 0.07
C PRO A 3 11.56 -15.01 -0.62
N CYS A 4 10.32 -14.99 -0.13
CA CYS A 4 9.23 -14.20 -0.73
C CYS A 4 9.40 -12.71 -0.46
N ILE A 5 9.82 -12.32 0.75
CA ILE A 5 10.07 -10.92 1.11
C ILE A 5 11.25 -10.38 0.30
N ARG A 6 12.33 -11.17 0.17
CA ARG A 6 13.48 -10.81 -0.66
C ARG A 6 13.11 -10.63 -2.13
N ARG A 7 12.24 -11.49 -2.68
CA ARG A 7 11.77 -11.40 -4.07
C ARG A 7 10.77 -10.26 -4.28
N ALA A 8 9.92 -9.95 -3.29
CA ALA A 8 9.02 -8.80 -3.30
C ALA A 8 9.78 -7.47 -3.30
N ILE A 9 10.88 -7.37 -2.55
CA ILE A 9 11.77 -6.19 -2.55
C ILE A 9 12.47 -6.02 -3.91
N HIS A 10 12.77 -7.11 -4.61
CA HIS A 10 13.29 -7.06 -5.98
C HIS A 10 12.22 -6.78 -7.05
N ASN A 11 10.93 -6.92 -6.73
CA ASN A 11 9.84 -6.56 -7.65
C ASN A 11 9.57 -5.04 -7.61
N ILE A 12 10.46 -4.31 -8.26
CA ILE A 12 10.40 -2.84 -8.36
C ILE A 12 9.08 -2.38 -8.97
N ARG A 13 8.54 -3.10 -9.96
CA ARG A 13 7.26 -2.74 -10.61
C ARG A 13 6.09 -2.84 -9.63
N GLY A 14 5.95 -3.97 -8.94
CA GLY A 14 4.86 -4.18 -7.97
C GLY A 14 4.95 -3.21 -6.79
N GLY A 15 6.16 -3.00 -6.26
CA GLY A 15 6.37 -2.06 -5.16
C GLY A 15 6.11 -0.61 -5.56
N LEU A 16 6.55 -0.18 -6.75
CA LEU A 16 6.27 1.17 -7.25
C LEU A 16 4.77 1.40 -7.46
N LEU A 17 4.04 0.38 -7.92
CA LEU A 17 2.59 0.44 -8.09
C LEU A 17 1.86 0.60 -6.76
N GLY A 18 2.32 -0.09 -5.70
CA GLY A 18 1.83 0.11 -4.33
C GLY A 18 2.07 1.53 -3.81
N VAL A 19 3.25 2.10 -4.08
CA VAL A 19 3.56 3.50 -3.74
C VAL A 19 2.67 4.48 -4.51
N LEU A 20 2.42 4.24 -5.80
CA LEU A 20 1.53 5.07 -6.61
C LEU A 20 0.09 5.05 -6.07
N VAL A 21 -0.41 3.90 -5.63
CA VAL A 21 -1.73 3.79 -5.00
C VAL A 21 -1.77 4.58 -3.69
N TYR A 22 -0.73 4.45 -2.85
CA TYR A 22 -0.61 5.23 -1.62
C TYR A 22 -0.63 6.73 -1.89
N LEU A 23 0.16 7.20 -2.87
CA LEU A 23 0.20 8.60 -3.26
C LEU A 23 -1.16 9.07 -3.80
N GLY A 24 -1.83 8.27 -4.62
CA GLY A 24 -3.17 8.58 -5.15
C GLY A 24 -4.20 8.77 -4.04
N ILE A 25 -4.26 7.84 -3.07
CA ILE A 25 -5.15 7.96 -1.90
C ILE A 25 -4.80 9.21 -1.09
N THR A 26 -3.50 9.45 -0.88
CA THR A 26 -3.03 10.64 -0.15
C THR A 26 -3.50 11.92 -0.83
N VAL A 27 -3.37 12.02 -2.16
CA VAL A 27 -3.81 13.19 -2.93
C VAL A 27 -5.31 13.43 -2.79
N ILE A 28 -6.13 12.37 -2.84
CA ILE A 28 -7.59 12.48 -2.67
C ILE A 28 -7.94 13.02 -1.28
N ILE A 29 -7.30 12.48 -0.23
CA ILE A 29 -7.55 12.90 1.16
C ILE A 29 -7.07 14.33 1.39
N VAL A 30 -5.89 14.69 0.88
CA VAL A 30 -5.39 16.08 0.91
C VAL A 30 -6.38 17.00 0.20
N GLY A 31 -6.86 16.65 -0.99
CA GLY A 31 -7.81 17.46 -1.76
C GLY A 31 -9.12 17.67 -1.01
N ALA A 32 -9.68 16.61 -0.42
CA ALA A 32 -10.90 16.69 0.39
C ALA A 32 -10.69 17.55 1.65
N ALA A 33 -9.55 17.42 2.33
CA ALA A 33 -9.20 18.22 3.48
C ALA A 33 -9.00 19.71 3.12
N PHE A 34 -8.38 20.00 1.97
CA PHE A 34 -8.23 21.36 1.44
C PHE A 34 -9.59 21.98 1.13
N MET A 35 -10.47 21.26 0.42
CA MET A 35 -11.83 21.73 0.15
C MET A 35 -12.62 21.99 1.44
N ALA A 36 -12.46 21.14 2.45
CA ALA A 36 -13.08 21.32 3.76
C ALA A 36 -12.48 22.50 4.55
N ALA A 37 -11.17 22.74 4.43
CA ALA A 37 -10.47 23.81 5.14
C ALA A 37 -10.75 25.21 4.56
N PHE A 38 -10.83 25.31 3.23
CA PHE A 38 -11.11 26.58 2.53
C PHE A 38 -12.60 26.77 2.19
N GLY A 39 -13.42 25.76 2.42
CA GLY A 39 -14.87 25.81 2.23
C GLY A 39 -15.61 26.42 3.42
N ASN A 40 -16.94 26.37 3.36
CA ASN A 40 -17.79 26.88 4.44
C ASN A 40 -17.66 26.00 5.70
N ASP A 41 -17.58 26.63 6.87
CA ASP A 41 -17.46 25.91 8.15
C ASP A 41 -18.79 25.20 8.46
N THR A 42 -18.82 23.92 8.15
CA THR A 42 -19.96 23.03 8.33
C THR A 42 -19.55 21.86 9.23
N PRO A 43 -20.50 21.24 9.95
CA PRO A 43 -20.21 20.06 10.77
C PRO A 43 -19.58 18.92 9.95
N THR A 44 -19.94 18.80 8.67
CA THR A 44 -19.33 17.85 7.72
C THR A 44 -17.86 18.17 7.43
N ALA A 45 -17.52 19.44 7.20
CA ALA A 45 -16.13 19.86 6.98
C ALA A 45 -15.24 19.55 8.19
N ARG A 46 -15.73 19.80 9.40
CA ARG A 46 -15.03 19.47 10.66
C ARG A 46 -14.76 17.96 10.79
N PHE A 47 -15.73 17.13 10.41
CA PHE A 47 -15.56 15.68 10.41
C PHE A 47 -14.49 15.23 9.40
N ILE A 48 -14.51 15.78 8.19
CA ILE A 48 -13.51 15.49 7.15
C ILE A 48 -12.11 15.90 7.61
N LEU A 49 -11.97 17.09 8.20
CA LEU A 49 -10.70 17.58 8.77
C LEU A 49 -10.18 16.68 9.90
N ALA A 50 -11.07 16.24 10.81
CA ALA A 50 -10.70 15.31 11.88
C ALA A 50 -10.25 13.95 11.34
N ALA A 51 -10.98 13.40 10.36
CA ALA A 51 -10.63 12.14 9.70
C ALA A 51 -9.29 12.25 8.95
N ALA A 52 -9.07 13.35 8.23
CA ALA A 52 -7.79 13.63 7.57
C ALA A 52 -6.65 13.75 8.58
N GLY A 53 -6.86 14.39 9.73
CA GLY A 53 -5.87 14.48 10.80
C GLY A 53 -5.45 13.11 11.35
N ILE A 54 -6.40 12.20 11.55
CA ILE A 54 -6.12 10.82 11.97
C ILE A 54 -5.35 10.08 10.87
N TYR A 55 -5.74 10.26 9.61
CA TYR A 55 -5.04 9.68 8.47
C TYR A 55 -3.58 10.12 8.42
N PHE A 56 -3.27 11.42 8.45
CA PHE A 56 -1.87 11.89 8.40
C PHE A 56 -1.04 11.46 9.60
N ARG A 57 -1.67 11.26 10.76
CA ARG A 57 -0.98 10.75 11.95
C ARG A 57 -0.53 9.29 11.79
N ILE A 58 -1.33 8.48 11.11
CA ILE A 58 -1.07 7.05 10.90
C ILE A 58 -0.24 6.83 9.62
N ALA A 59 -0.70 7.40 8.52
CA ALA A 59 -0.08 7.37 7.19
C ALA A 59 1.05 8.41 7.06
N PHE A 60 1.96 8.42 8.02
CA PHE A 60 3.13 9.29 7.95
C PHE A 60 4.02 8.82 6.80
N PRO A 61 4.46 9.71 5.89
CA PRO A 61 5.17 9.31 4.67
C PRO A 61 6.48 8.55 4.95
N LEU A 62 7.10 8.76 6.11
CA LEU A 62 8.28 8.03 6.57
C LEU A 62 8.09 6.51 6.64
N TRP A 63 6.90 6.02 7.01
CA TRP A 63 6.60 4.59 7.08
C TRP A 63 5.50 4.15 6.10
N GLY A 64 4.62 5.05 5.64
CA GLY A 64 3.60 4.76 4.64
C GLY A 64 4.19 4.33 3.30
N ILE A 65 5.24 5.01 2.84
CA ILE A 65 5.93 4.70 1.58
C ILE A 65 6.55 3.29 1.61
N PRO A 66 7.43 2.92 2.56
CA PRO A 66 8.01 1.58 2.58
C PRO A 66 6.96 0.48 2.80
N VAL A 67 5.93 0.72 3.62
CA VAL A 67 4.83 -0.25 3.81
C VAL A 67 4.04 -0.47 2.52
N SER A 68 3.70 0.61 1.81
CA SER A 68 3.00 0.53 0.52
C SER A 68 3.84 -0.17 -0.55
N TYR A 69 5.15 0.03 -0.56
CA TYR A 69 6.08 -0.65 -1.46
C TYR A 69 6.12 -2.15 -1.20
N VAL A 70 6.23 -2.57 0.07
CA VAL A 70 6.22 -4.00 0.44
C VAL A 70 4.87 -4.64 0.13
N LEU A 71 3.76 -3.97 0.45
CA LEU A 71 2.41 -4.46 0.13
C LEU A 71 2.18 -4.56 -1.37
N GLY A 72 2.59 -3.55 -2.15
CA GLY A 72 2.53 -3.57 -3.60
C GLY A 72 3.37 -4.71 -4.18
N GLY A 73 4.60 -4.89 -3.69
CA GLY A 73 5.48 -5.98 -4.06
C GLY A 73 4.92 -7.36 -3.74
N ILE A 74 4.10 -7.51 -2.70
CA ILE A 74 3.47 -8.79 -2.35
C ILE A 74 2.19 -9.05 -3.17
N PHE A 75 1.30 -8.05 -3.27
CA PHE A 75 0.00 -8.21 -3.92
C PHE A 75 0.07 -8.22 -5.44
N PHE A 76 0.90 -7.35 -6.05
CA PHE A 76 1.09 -7.30 -7.50
C PHE A 76 2.11 -8.32 -8.03
N SER A 77 2.73 -9.12 -7.15
CA SER A 77 3.50 -10.31 -7.56
C SER A 77 2.62 -11.54 -7.80
N ARG A 78 1.31 -11.46 -7.53
CA ARG A 78 0.39 -12.60 -7.64
C ARG A 78 0.17 -13.09 -9.07
N ASP A 79 0.59 -12.34 -10.08
CA ASP A 79 0.45 -12.76 -11.48
C ASP A 79 1.68 -13.52 -12.01
N ALA A 80 2.77 -13.62 -11.25
CA ALA A 80 3.95 -14.37 -11.70
C ALA A 80 3.98 -15.80 -11.15
N GLU A 81 4.42 -16.08 -9.92
CA GLU A 81 4.97 -17.44 -9.67
C GLU A 81 4.88 -17.96 -8.23
N CYS A 82 4.15 -17.30 -7.32
CA CYS A 82 4.07 -17.76 -5.93
C CYS A 82 3.03 -18.87 -5.69
N LYS A 83 2.38 -19.36 -6.75
CA LYS A 83 1.53 -20.56 -6.71
C LYS A 83 2.29 -21.84 -7.07
N GLU A 84 3.30 -21.77 -7.94
CA GLU A 84 3.96 -22.96 -8.49
C GLU A 84 4.90 -23.65 -7.48
N GLN A 85 5.47 -22.89 -6.54
CA GLN A 85 6.46 -23.45 -5.61
C GLN A 85 5.86 -24.22 -4.41
N SER A 86 4.55 -24.12 -4.18
CA SER A 86 3.88 -24.91 -3.13
C SER A 86 3.36 -26.27 -3.63
N GLU A 87 3.22 -26.46 -4.94
CA GLU A 87 2.87 -27.76 -5.55
C GLU A 87 4.11 -28.53 -6.06
N GLY A 88 5.17 -27.83 -6.49
CA GLY A 88 6.35 -28.47 -7.09
C GLY A 88 7.35 -29.13 -6.14
N LYS A 89 7.25 -28.93 -4.82
CA LYS A 89 8.20 -29.52 -3.84
C LYS A 89 7.71 -30.80 -3.16
N GLY A 90 6.45 -31.19 -3.31
CA GLY A 90 5.91 -32.41 -2.69
C GLY A 90 6.27 -33.72 -3.42
N TRP A 91 6.81 -33.64 -4.65
CA TRP A 91 7.01 -34.81 -5.51
C TRP A 91 8.47 -35.22 -5.74
N GLN A 92 9.45 -34.42 -5.30
CA GLN A 92 10.88 -34.66 -5.58
C GLN A 92 11.65 -35.28 -4.40
N GLU A 93 11.02 -35.45 -3.23
CA GLU A 93 11.62 -36.19 -2.09
C GLU A 93 11.13 -37.65 -1.98
N ALA A 94 10.34 -38.13 -2.96
CA ALA A 94 9.79 -39.49 -2.98
C ALA A 94 10.39 -40.40 -4.07
N ARG A 95 11.58 -40.09 -4.61
CA ARG A 95 12.35 -40.99 -5.47
C ARG A 95 13.82 -41.01 -5.13
#